data_AF-A0A6M6JQ19-F1
#
_entry.id   AF-A0A6M6JQ19-F1
#
_cell.length_a   1.000
_cell.length_b   1.000
_cell.length_c   1.000
_cell.angle_alpha   90.00
_cell.angle_beta   90.00
_cell.angle_gamma   90.00
#
_symmetry.space_group_name_H-M   'P 1'
#
loop_
_entity.id
_entity.type
_entity.pdbx_description
1 polymer ?
#
loop_
_entity_poly.entity_id
_entity_poly.type
_entity_poly.pdbx_seq_one_letter_code
_entity_poly.pdbx_strand_id
1 'polypeptide(L)'
;MDTAPAVARRHPPTRTRTAGLVLLWGGIVGVVQAVVMLAVPAVVGPDRYSFPFTPGGYAIAQTTFALQHVALVVGVAVLAPMAATAVTRWALHGATAGLVLLTVMELVAITAAGSSVSDPQAELVNSLYGIPTILTGLGLLVGGFGLARGALRWVTVGLGAYVFVVLLPAIVAPYAAGRVAIGVWLLLFGVLGALLARGER
;
A
#
# COMPACT_ATOMS: atom_id res chain seq x y z
N MET A 1 1.93 2.13 -50.43
CA MET A 1 1.48 1.15 -49.42
C MET A 1 2.52 1.11 -48.33
N ASP A 2 2.30 1.88 -47.27
CA ASP A 2 3.20 1.95 -46.11
C ASP A 2 2.98 0.75 -45.20
N THR A 3 3.90 -0.21 -45.22
CA THR A 3 4.00 -1.25 -44.21
C THR A 3 4.74 -0.70 -43.01
N ALA A 4 4.03 -0.06 -42.09
CA ALA A 4 4.59 0.30 -40.80
C ALA A 4 5.12 -0.97 -40.10
N PRO A 5 6.37 -0.99 -39.62
CA PRO A 5 6.94 -2.16 -38.97
C PRO A 5 6.12 -2.48 -37.71
N ALA A 6 5.66 -3.73 -37.61
CA ALA A 6 4.96 -4.24 -36.45
C ALA A 6 5.85 -4.06 -35.21
N VAL A 7 5.46 -3.15 -34.32
CA VAL A 7 6.13 -2.96 -33.03
C VAL A 7 5.95 -4.25 -32.24
N ALA A 8 6.99 -5.09 -32.23
CA ALA A 8 7.00 -6.34 -31.48
C ALA A 8 6.79 -6.03 -30.00
N ARG A 9 5.62 -6.43 -29.46
CA ARG A 9 5.32 -6.30 -28.03
C ARG A 9 6.26 -7.21 -27.24
N ARG A 10 7.34 -6.65 -26.69
CA ARG A 10 8.22 -7.38 -25.78
C ARG A 10 7.41 -7.84 -24.58
N HIS A 11 7.30 -9.14 -24.40
CA HIS A 11 6.66 -9.70 -23.21
C HIS A 11 7.52 -9.38 -21.98
N PRO A 12 6.92 -8.97 -20.86
CA PRO A 12 7.66 -8.80 -19.62
C PRO A 12 8.29 -10.13 -19.20
N PRO A 13 9.44 -10.09 -18.50
CA PRO A 13 9.96 -11.28 -17.82
C PRO A 13 8.86 -11.87 -16.94
N THR A 14 8.78 -13.21 -16.91
CA THR A 14 7.75 -13.93 -16.16
C THR A 14 7.66 -13.48 -14.69
N ARG A 15 8.81 -13.21 -14.06
CA ARG A 15 8.90 -12.71 -12.68
C ARG A 15 8.20 -11.36 -12.47
N THR A 16 8.41 -10.39 -13.37
CA THR A 16 7.77 -9.07 -13.28
C THR A 16 6.26 -9.19 -13.45
N ARG A 17 5.82 -10.04 -14.39
CA ARG A 17 4.39 -10.29 -14.60
C ARG A 17 3.74 -10.91 -13.37
N THR A 18 4.34 -11.94 -12.79
CA THR A 18 3.84 -12.59 -11.57
C THR A 18 3.81 -11.61 -10.40
N ALA A 19 4.86 -10.82 -10.18
CA ALA A 19 4.88 -9.80 -9.14
C ALA A 19 3.79 -8.73 -9.35
N GLY A 20 3.56 -8.31 -10.60
CA GLY A 20 2.46 -7.41 -10.96
C GLY A 20 1.08 -7.99 -10.67
N LEU A 21 0.85 -9.27 -10.96
CA LEU A 21 -0.41 -9.95 -10.61
C LEU A 21 -0.61 -10.09 -9.10
N VAL A 22 0.44 -10.40 -8.35
CA VAL A 22 0.41 -10.44 -6.88
C VAL A 22 0.10 -9.06 -6.32
N LEU A 23 0.73 -8.01 -6.84
CA LEU A 23 0.45 -6.62 -6.45
C LEU A 23 -0.99 -6.20 -6.77
N LEU A 24 -1.49 -6.57 -7.95
CA LEU A 24 -2.87 -6.31 -8.36
C LEU A 24 -3.86 -6.98 -7.40
N TRP A 25 -3.64 -8.25 -7.07
CA TRP A 25 -4.43 -8.97 -6.07
C TRP A 25 -4.39 -8.25 -4.72
N GLY A 26 -3.20 -7.86 -4.24
CA GLY A 26 -3.02 -7.16 -2.98
C GLY A 26 -3.76 -5.82 -2.95
N GLY A 27 -3.75 -5.06 -4.06
CA GLY A 27 -4.51 -3.83 -4.19
C GLY A 27 -6.02 -4.06 -4.12
N ILE A 28 -6.55 -5.06 -4.85
CA ILE A 28 -7.98 -5.38 -4.86
C ILE A 28 -8.45 -5.86 -3.48
N VAL A 29 -7.72 -6.77 -2.85
CA VAL A 29 -8.04 -7.25 -1.49
C VAL A 29 -8.04 -6.09 -0.50
N GLY A 30 -7.06 -5.19 -0.62
CA GLY A 30 -6.99 -3.96 0.17
C GLY A 30 -8.23 -3.07 0.04
N VAL A 31 -8.69 -2.84 -1.20
CA VAL A 31 -9.93 -2.09 -1.45
C VAL A 31 -11.13 -2.77 -0.80
N VAL A 32 -11.25 -4.10 -0.95
CA VAL A 32 -12.35 -4.87 -0.34
C VAL A 32 -12.31 -4.74 1.19
N GLN A 33 -11.13 -4.84 1.80
CA GLN A 33 -10.97 -4.66 3.25
C GLN A 33 -11.42 -3.26 3.70
N ALA A 34 -11.02 -2.21 2.99
CA ALA A 34 -11.46 -0.84 3.29
C ALA A 34 -12.99 -0.67 3.17
N VAL A 35 -13.60 -1.28 2.16
CA VAL A 35 -15.08 -1.29 2.00
C VAL A 35 -15.75 -2.04 3.14
N VAL A 36 -15.23 -3.20 3.54
CA VAL A 36 -15.75 -3.98 4.67
C VAL A 36 -15.68 -3.15 5.96
N MET A 37 -14.57 -2.45 6.21
CA MET A 37 -14.43 -1.57 7.38
C MET A 37 -15.45 -0.42 7.41
N LEU A 38 -15.90 0.05 6.25
CA LEU A 38 -16.91 1.10 6.14
C LEU A 38 -18.35 0.56 6.24
N ALA A 39 -18.58 -0.68 5.78
CA ALA A 39 -19.91 -1.26 5.68
C ALA A 39 -20.33 -2.09 6.89
N VAL A 40 -19.37 -2.62 7.65
CA VAL A 40 -19.66 -3.43 8.85
C VAL A 40 -20.28 -2.55 9.94
N PRO A 41 -21.45 -2.93 10.49
CA PRO A 41 -22.03 -2.24 11.63
C PRO A 41 -21.08 -2.23 12.83
N ALA A 42 -21.00 -1.09 13.51
CA ALA A 42 -20.18 -0.96 14.71
C ALA A 42 -20.67 -1.90 15.82
N VAL A 43 -19.80 -2.81 16.24
CA VAL A 43 -20.02 -3.74 17.37
C VAL A 43 -19.49 -3.16 18.68
N VAL A 44 -18.47 -2.29 18.60
CA VAL A 44 -17.88 -1.58 19.74
C VAL A 44 -17.97 -0.07 19.53
N GLY A 45 -17.78 0.70 20.61
CA GLY A 45 -17.76 2.16 20.56
C GLY A 45 -16.51 2.74 19.87
N PRO A 46 -16.58 3.97 19.33
CA PRO A 46 -15.45 4.62 18.65
C PRO A 46 -14.27 4.99 19.58
N ASP A 47 -14.48 4.90 20.89
CA ASP A 47 -13.46 5.02 21.93
C ASP A 47 -12.58 3.77 22.07
N ARG A 48 -12.88 2.70 21.32
CA ARG A 48 -12.15 1.44 21.32
C ARG A 48 -11.20 1.36 20.14
N TYR A 49 -9.97 0.94 20.38
CA TYR A 49 -8.96 0.80 19.33
C TYR A 49 -9.38 -0.19 18.22
N SER A 50 -10.19 -1.19 18.58
CA SER A 50 -10.73 -2.21 17.65
C SER A 50 -11.91 -1.75 16.79
N PHE A 51 -12.41 -0.52 16.95
CA PHE A 51 -13.57 -0.02 16.22
C PHE A 51 -13.45 -0.23 14.69
N PRO A 52 -14.50 -0.75 14.01
CA PRO A 52 -15.85 -1.07 14.48
C PRO A 52 -16.01 -2.51 15.01
N PHE A 53 -14.95 -3.29 15.09
CA PHE A 53 -15.01 -4.73 15.37
C PHE A 53 -14.88 -5.05 16.86
N THR A 54 -15.24 -6.28 17.24
CA THR A 54 -14.73 -6.87 18.49
C THR A 54 -13.20 -7.04 18.42
N PRO A 55 -12.48 -7.21 19.54
CA PRO A 55 -11.04 -7.47 19.51
C PRO A 55 -10.65 -8.67 18.64
N GLY A 56 -11.45 -9.75 18.65
CA GLY A 56 -11.24 -10.91 17.79
C GLY A 56 -11.47 -10.61 16.30
N GLY A 57 -12.52 -9.86 15.96
CA GLY A 57 -12.76 -9.41 14.59
C GLY A 57 -11.67 -8.47 14.09
N TYR A 58 -11.18 -7.58 14.95
CA TYR A 58 -10.05 -6.71 14.66
C TYR A 58 -8.77 -7.50 14.39
N ALA A 59 -8.47 -8.53 15.21
CA ALA A 59 -7.32 -9.40 14.99
C ALA A 59 -7.36 -10.09 13.62
N ILE A 60 -8.54 -10.57 13.20
CA ILE A 60 -8.75 -11.13 11.86
C ILE A 60 -8.48 -10.06 10.79
N ALA A 61 -9.07 -8.87 10.92
CA ALA A 61 -8.87 -7.79 9.97
C ALA A 61 -7.37 -7.43 9.81
N GLN A 62 -6.67 -7.19 10.91
CA GLN A 62 -5.23 -6.88 10.92
C GLN A 62 -4.39 -8.02 10.32
N THR A 63 -4.70 -9.28 10.63
CA THR A 63 -4.00 -10.43 10.02
C THR A 63 -4.19 -10.46 8.50
N THR A 64 -5.39 -10.16 8.01
CA THR A 64 -5.64 -10.08 6.57
C THR A 64 -4.93 -8.88 5.93
N PHE A 65 -4.82 -7.73 6.60
CA PHE A 65 -4.03 -6.59 6.12
C PHE A 65 -2.54 -6.92 6.07
N ALA A 66 -2.02 -7.65 7.06
CA ALA A 66 -0.63 -8.09 7.05
C ALA A 66 -0.34 -8.99 5.82
N LEU A 67 -1.19 -9.97 5.53
CA LEU A 67 -1.06 -10.81 4.33
C LEU A 67 -1.15 -9.99 3.03
N GLN A 68 -2.03 -9.00 3.01
CA GLN A 68 -2.19 -8.08 1.89
C GLN A 68 -0.93 -7.22 1.68
N HIS A 69 -0.31 -6.71 2.75
CA HIS A 69 0.95 -5.98 2.68
C HIS A 69 2.09 -6.82 2.12
N VAL A 70 2.15 -8.12 2.41
CA VAL A 70 3.15 -9.02 1.80
C VAL A 70 3.03 -9.03 0.28
N ALA A 71 1.81 -9.02 -0.26
CA ALA A 71 1.61 -8.91 -1.71
C ALA A 71 2.09 -7.56 -2.26
N LEU A 72 1.87 -6.46 -1.53
CA LEU A 72 2.41 -5.15 -1.90
C LEU A 72 3.95 -5.13 -1.89
N VAL A 73 4.58 -5.73 -0.87
CA VAL A 73 6.05 -5.86 -0.76
C VAL A 73 6.62 -6.55 -1.99
N VAL A 74 6.03 -7.69 -2.40
CA VAL A 74 6.48 -8.43 -3.60
C VAL A 74 6.40 -7.55 -4.86
N GLY A 75 5.30 -6.80 -5.01
CA GLY A 75 5.09 -5.89 -6.12
C GLY A 75 6.08 -4.74 -6.19
N VAL A 76 6.28 -4.04 -5.06
CA VAL A 76 7.16 -2.87 -5.01
C VAL A 76 8.64 -3.26 -5.11
N ALA A 77 9.03 -4.39 -4.52
CA ALA A 77 10.42 -4.87 -4.57
C ALA A 77 10.93 -5.09 -6.01
N VAL A 78 10.04 -5.44 -6.95
CA VAL A 78 10.42 -5.68 -8.35
C VAL A 78 10.75 -4.39 -9.11
N LEU A 79 10.37 -3.21 -8.59
CA LEU A 79 10.66 -1.91 -9.20
C LEU A 79 12.12 -1.49 -9.00
N ALA A 80 12.75 -1.87 -7.88
CA ALA A 80 14.12 -1.47 -7.56
C ALA A 80 15.15 -1.75 -8.68
N PRO A 81 15.20 -2.96 -9.29
CA PRO A 81 16.11 -3.23 -10.41
C PRO A 81 15.76 -2.47 -11.70
N MET A 82 14.56 -1.89 -11.80
CA MET A 82 14.11 -1.10 -12.95
C MET A 82 14.55 0.38 -12.86
N ALA A 83 15.03 0.82 -11.69
CA ALA A 83 15.42 2.21 -11.46
C ALA A 83 16.75 2.57 -12.14
N ALA A 84 16.78 3.75 -12.75
CA ALA A 84 17.89 4.27 -13.54
C ALA A 84 19.14 4.64 -12.70
N THR A 85 18.96 5.01 -11.43
CA THR A 85 20.06 5.48 -10.56
C THR A 85 20.11 4.72 -9.24
N ALA A 86 21.27 4.70 -8.58
CA ALA A 86 21.42 4.09 -7.26
C ALA A 86 20.51 4.76 -6.21
N VAL A 87 20.36 6.09 -6.26
CA VAL A 87 19.49 6.85 -5.34
C VAL A 87 18.03 6.39 -5.46
N THR A 88 17.52 6.33 -6.70
CA THR A 88 16.12 5.93 -6.95
C THR A 88 15.88 4.46 -6.64
N ARG A 89 16.88 3.60 -6.85
CA ARG A 89 16.87 2.19 -6.41
C ARG A 89 16.80 2.05 -4.89
N TRP A 90 17.65 2.76 -4.15
CA TRP A 90 17.63 2.74 -2.68
C TRP A 90 16.34 3.32 -2.11
N ALA A 91 15.77 4.34 -2.76
CA ALA A 91 14.45 4.84 -2.41
C ALA A 91 13.36 3.75 -2.54
N LEU A 92 13.38 2.94 -3.60
CA LEU A 92 12.43 1.82 -3.76
C LEU A 92 12.68 0.68 -2.75
N HIS A 93 13.93 0.42 -2.36
CA HIS A 93 14.22 -0.46 -1.23
C HIS A 93 13.68 0.11 0.08
N GLY A 94 13.81 1.42 0.31
CA GLY A 94 13.17 2.12 1.41
C GLY A 94 11.65 1.93 1.40
N ALA A 95 11.01 2.09 0.25
CA ALA A 95 9.57 1.87 0.12
C ALA A 95 9.15 0.43 0.48
N THR A 96 9.93 -0.53 0.01
CA THR A 96 9.75 -1.96 0.31
C THR A 96 9.90 -2.22 1.81
N ALA A 97 10.93 -1.66 2.45
CA ALA A 97 11.15 -1.77 3.89
C ALA A 97 10.00 -1.13 4.68
N GLY A 98 9.48 0.02 4.24
CA GLY A 98 8.29 0.64 4.83
C GLY A 98 7.07 -0.29 4.78
N LEU A 99 6.83 -0.98 3.67
CA LEU A 99 5.72 -1.95 3.56
C LEU A 99 5.93 -3.19 4.44
N VAL A 100 7.17 -3.65 4.60
CA VAL A 100 7.52 -4.73 5.54
C VAL A 100 7.23 -4.27 6.97
N LEU A 101 7.62 -3.05 7.34
CA LEU A 101 7.34 -2.50 8.66
C LEU A 101 5.83 -2.30 8.88
N LEU A 102 5.08 -1.85 7.87
CA LEU A 102 3.61 -1.81 7.93
C LEU A 102 3.02 -3.20 8.18
N THR A 103 3.54 -4.24 7.52
CA THR A 103 3.14 -5.64 7.77
C THR A 103 3.32 -6.01 9.24
N VAL A 104 4.46 -5.65 9.83
CA VAL A 104 4.73 -5.88 11.27
C VAL A 104 3.77 -5.06 12.13
N MET A 105 3.51 -3.81 11.77
CA MET A 105 2.62 -2.93 12.52
C MET A 105 1.18 -3.45 12.57
N GLU A 106 0.66 -4.06 11.50
CA GLU A 106 -0.65 -4.72 11.53
C GLU A 106 -0.70 -5.79 12.62
N LEU A 107 0.35 -6.60 12.75
CA LEU A 107 0.42 -7.65 13.78
C LEU A 107 0.59 -7.06 15.18
N VAL A 108 1.42 -6.01 15.33
CA VAL A 108 1.61 -5.31 16.61
C VAL A 108 0.29 -4.66 17.07
N ALA A 109 -0.51 -4.13 16.16
CA ALA A 109 -1.78 -3.49 16.48
C ALA A 109 -2.81 -4.43 17.11
N ILE A 110 -2.70 -5.75 16.89
CA ILE A 110 -3.53 -6.75 17.57
C ILE A 110 -3.34 -6.67 19.09
N THR A 111 -2.15 -6.32 19.57
CA THR A 111 -1.86 -6.21 21.02
C THR A 111 -2.69 -5.13 21.71
N ALA A 112 -3.13 -4.10 20.97
CA ALA A 112 -3.94 -2.99 21.47
C ALA A 112 -5.44 -3.18 21.18
N ALA A 113 -5.87 -4.32 20.60
CA ALA A 113 -7.26 -4.52 20.17
C ALA A 113 -8.29 -4.37 21.31
N GLY A 114 -7.88 -4.69 22.54
CA GLY A 114 -8.69 -4.56 23.76
C GLY A 114 -8.54 -3.23 24.50
N SER A 115 -7.78 -2.27 23.99
CA SER A 115 -7.52 -1.00 24.67
C SER A 115 -8.52 0.09 24.25
N SER A 116 -8.69 1.10 25.12
CA SER A 116 -9.30 2.38 24.70
C SER A 116 -8.31 3.15 23.83
N VAL A 117 -8.80 4.09 23.02
CA VAL A 117 -7.95 4.93 22.17
C VAL A 117 -7.03 5.87 22.97
N SER A 118 -7.37 6.14 24.24
CA SER A 118 -6.58 6.95 25.18
C SER A 118 -5.58 6.14 26.01
N ASP A 119 -5.48 4.83 25.78
CA ASP A 119 -4.50 3.98 26.44
C ASP A 119 -3.10 4.29 25.88
N PRO A 120 -2.07 4.50 26.73
CA PRO A 120 -0.70 4.76 26.26
C PRO A 120 -0.18 3.71 25.27
N GLN A 121 -0.58 2.45 25.40
CA GLN A 121 -0.21 1.41 24.44
C GLN A 121 -0.87 1.63 23.08
N ALA A 122 -2.16 1.97 23.05
CA ALA A 122 -2.88 2.25 21.81
C ALA A 122 -2.33 3.50 21.11
N GLU A 123 -2.03 4.56 21.87
CA GLU A 123 -1.42 5.79 21.35
C GLU A 123 -0.02 5.52 20.76
N LEU A 124 0.80 4.73 21.44
CA LEU A 124 2.12 4.33 20.95
C LEU A 124 2.01 3.56 19.64
N VAL A 125 1.17 2.51 19.61
CA VAL A 125 0.96 1.71 18.39
C VAL A 125 0.48 2.60 17.25
N ASN A 126 -0.52 3.46 17.48
CA ASN A 126 -1.06 4.38 16.47
C ASN A 126 0.02 5.32 15.93
N SER A 127 0.85 5.88 16.80
CA SER A 127 1.93 6.81 16.41
C SER A 127 3.01 6.13 15.57
N LEU A 128 3.31 4.85 15.87
CA LEU A 128 4.33 4.08 15.16
C LEU A 128 3.96 3.78 13.70
N TYR A 129 2.68 3.79 13.31
CA TYR A 129 2.26 3.64 11.91
C TYR A 129 2.76 4.77 10.99
N GLY A 130 3.02 5.95 11.54
CA GLY A 130 3.48 7.10 10.76
C GLY A 130 4.83 6.87 10.09
N ILE A 131 5.77 6.25 10.81
CA ILE A 131 7.14 6.00 10.34
C ILE A 131 7.16 5.14 9.05
N PRO A 132 6.60 3.92 9.03
CA PRO A 132 6.65 3.09 7.84
C PRO A 132 5.78 3.64 6.70
N THR A 133 4.68 4.35 7.01
CA THR A 133 3.86 5.05 6.02
C THR A 133 4.65 6.13 5.29
N ILE A 134 5.36 6.99 6.03
CA ILE A 134 6.21 8.05 5.46
C ILE A 134 7.36 7.43 4.65
N LEU A 135 8.00 6.39 5.17
CA LEU A 135 9.08 5.70 4.47
C LEU A 135 8.60 5.10 3.14
N THR A 136 7.42 4.46 3.12
CA THR A 136 6.77 3.97 1.90
C THR A 136 6.45 5.11 0.93
N GLY A 137 5.81 6.18 1.41
CA GLY A 137 5.44 7.33 0.58
C GLY A 137 6.66 8.00 -0.07
N LEU A 138 7.68 8.32 0.73
CA LEU A 138 8.90 8.98 0.26
C LEU A 138 9.68 8.09 -0.71
N GLY A 139 9.79 6.79 -0.39
CA GLY A 139 10.49 5.83 -1.22
C GLY A 139 9.84 5.66 -2.59
N LEU A 140 8.50 5.59 -2.67
CA LEU A 140 7.76 5.53 -3.93
C LEU A 140 7.85 6.85 -4.70
N LEU A 141 7.78 7.99 -4.00
CA LEU A 141 7.87 9.31 -4.60
C LEU A 141 9.22 9.53 -5.28
N VAL A 142 10.32 9.35 -4.54
CA VAL A 142 11.68 9.54 -5.07
C VAL A 142 12.04 8.42 -6.04
N GLY A 143 11.73 7.17 -5.70
CA GLY A 143 12.02 5.99 -6.50
C GLY A 143 11.32 5.98 -7.86
N GLY A 144 10.05 6.42 -7.89
CA GLY A 144 9.25 6.50 -9.11
C GLY A 144 9.86 7.39 -10.19
N PHE A 145 10.55 8.47 -9.82
CA PHE A 145 11.25 9.34 -10.78
C PHE A 145 12.41 8.64 -11.51
N GLY A 146 12.95 7.56 -10.95
CA GLY A 146 13.99 6.74 -11.56
C GLY A 146 13.46 5.69 -12.54
N LEU A 147 12.15 5.49 -12.64
CA LEU A 147 11.55 4.58 -13.61
C LEU A 147 11.49 5.24 -15.00
N ALA A 148 11.37 4.43 -16.06
CA ALA A 148 11.29 4.97 -17.41
C ALA A 148 10.02 5.81 -17.60
N ARG A 149 10.02 6.67 -18.62
CA ARG A 149 8.88 7.55 -18.89
C ARG A 149 7.66 6.71 -19.28
N GLY A 150 6.53 6.94 -18.61
CA GLY A 150 5.29 6.23 -18.89
C GLY A 150 4.35 6.23 -17.70
N ALA A 151 3.26 5.46 -17.81
CA ALA A 151 2.27 5.35 -16.75
C ALA A 151 2.87 4.75 -15.47
N LEU A 152 3.77 3.76 -15.59
CA LEU A 152 4.42 3.13 -14.44
C LEU A 152 5.10 4.15 -13.52
N ARG A 153 5.88 5.08 -14.10
CA ARG A 153 6.53 6.17 -13.36
C ARG A 153 5.51 7.06 -12.67
N TRP A 154 4.51 7.56 -13.40
CA TRP A 154 3.57 8.54 -12.84
C TRP A 154 2.63 7.94 -11.80
N VAL A 155 2.23 6.67 -11.96
CA VAL A 155 1.46 5.97 -10.93
C VAL A 155 2.32 5.73 -9.68
N THR A 156 3.60 5.35 -9.83
CA THR A 156 4.50 5.17 -8.67
C THR A 156 4.76 6.49 -7.94
N VAL A 157 5.03 7.57 -8.67
CA VAL A 157 5.18 8.93 -8.11
C VAL A 157 3.89 9.38 -7.44
N GLY A 158 2.75 9.17 -8.09
CA GLY A 158 1.42 9.51 -7.59
C GLY A 158 1.10 8.77 -6.29
N LEU A 159 1.40 7.46 -6.21
CA LEU A 159 1.29 6.66 -4.99
C LEU A 159 2.08 7.26 -3.82
N GLY A 160 3.31 7.68 -4.09
CA GLY A 160 4.16 8.32 -3.08
C GLY A 160 3.62 9.69 -2.65
N ALA A 161 3.25 10.54 -3.60
CA ALA A 161 2.69 11.87 -3.32
C ALA A 161 1.34 11.79 -2.56
N TYR A 162 0.51 10.81 -2.90
CA TYR A 162 -0.78 10.56 -2.26
C TYR A 162 -0.66 10.36 -0.75
N VAL A 163 0.42 9.72 -0.29
CA VAL A 163 0.67 9.54 1.15
C VAL A 163 0.68 10.88 1.88
N PHE A 164 1.39 11.86 1.33
CA PHE A 164 1.56 13.16 1.98
C PHE A 164 0.38 14.11 1.78
N VAL A 165 -0.22 14.08 0.59
CA VAL A 165 -1.26 15.04 0.21
C VAL A 165 -2.65 14.61 0.66
N VAL A 166 -2.92 13.30 0.73
CA VAL A 166 -4.27 12.77 0.99
C VAL A 166 -4.29 11.85 2.20
N LEU A 167 -3.42 10.84 2.25
CA LEU A 167 -3.50 9.81 3.29
C LEU A 167 -3.23 10.35 4.70
N LEU A 168 -2.10 11.04 4.90
CA LEU A 168 -1.74 11.61 6.21
C LEU A 168 -2.77 12.64 6.72
N PRO A 169 -3.30 13.56 5.90
CA PRO A 169 -4.42 14.41 6.32
C PRO A 169 -5.72 13.64 6.61
N ALA A 170 -6.02 12.58 5.86
CA ALA A 170 -7.26 11.83 6.06
C ALA A 170 -7.26 10.97 7.33
N ILE A 171 -6.11 10.48 7.79
CA ILE A 171 -6.03 9.66 9.01
C ILE A 171 -6.20 10.48 10.30
N VAL A 172 -6.02 11.80 10.25
CA VAL A 172 -6.34 12.71 11.37
C VAL A 172 -7.79 13.21 11.31
N ALA A 173 -8.52 12.88 10.24
CA ALA A 173 -9.91 13.25 10.02
C ALA A 173 -10.85 12.14 10.57
N PRO A 174 -12.19 12.25 10.41
CA PRO A 174 -13.12 11.23 10.87
C PRO A 174 -12.79 9.85 10.29
N TYR A 175 -13.11 8.79 11.06
CA TYR A 175 -12.81 7.39 10.73
C TYR A 175 -13.05 7.04 9.25
N ALA A 176 -14.21 7.43 8.69
CA ALA A 176 -14.58 7.13 7.31
C ALA A 176 -13.61 7.74 6.29
N ALA A 177 -13.13 8.97 6.51
CA ALA A 177 -12.18 9.63 5.63
C ALA A 177 -10.86 8.86 5.54
N GLY A 178 -10.33 8.40 6.68
CA GLY A 178 -9.14 7.56 6.74
C GLY A 178 -9.31 6.25 5.96
N ARG A 179 -10.44 5.56 6.11
CA ARG A 179 -10.69 4.29 5.39
C ARG A 179 -10.88 4.47 3.89
N VAL A 180 -11.57 5.53 3.47
CA VAL A 180 -11.68 5.88 2.04
C VAL A 180 -10.30 6.19 1.47
N ALA A 181 -9.49 6.99 2.17
CA ALA A 181 -8.16 7.36 1.71
C ALA A 181 -7.25 6.13 1.58
N ILE A 182 -7.28 5.21 2.54
CA ILE A 182 -6.58 3.92 2.48
C ILE A 182 -7.10 3.10 1.29
N GLY A 183 -8.41 2.98 1.10
CA GLY A 183 -8.99 2.23 -0.02
C GLY A 183 -8.52 2.74 -1.39
N VAL A 184 -8.50 4.06 -1.58
CA VAL A 184 -7.99 4.67 -2.83
C VAL A 184 -6.48 4.43 -3.00
N TRP A 185 -5.69 4.49 -1.92
CA TRP A 185 -4.27 4.18 -1.99
C TRP A 185 -4.02 2.71 -2.42
N LEU A 186 -4.81 1.78 -1.89
CA LEU A 186 -4.77 0.37 -2.25
C LEU A 186 -5.25 0.12 -3.69
N LEU A 187 -6.22 0.89 -4.17
CA LEU A 187 -6.62 0.88 -5.58
C LEU A 187 -5.48 1.32 -6.50
N LEU A 188 -4.73 2.37 -6.13
CA LEU A 188 -3.56 2.83 -6.88
C LEU A 188 -2.46 1.77 -6.94
N PHE A 189 -2.25 1.00 -5.86
CA PHE A 189 -1.38 -0.18 -5.90
C PHE A 189 -1.90 -1.25 -6.86
N GLY A 190 -3.22 -1.47 -6.89
CA GLY A 190 -3.87 -2.34 -7.87
C GLY A 190 -3.57 -1.90 -9.32
N VAL A 191 -3.70 -0.60 -9.60
CA VAL A 191 -3.35 -0.02 -10.91
C VAL A 191 -1.87 -0.26 -11.23
N LEU A 192 -0.95 0.02 -10.29
CA LEU A 192 0.48 -0.25 -10.45
C LEU A 192 0.76 -1.72 -10.78
N GLY A 193 0.10 -2.65 -10.08
CA GLY A 193 0.18 -4.09 -10.35
C GLY A 193 -0.29 -4.47 -11.74
N ALA A 194 -1.39 -3.89 -12.21
CA ALA A 194 -1.89 -4.10 -13.57
C ALA A 194 -0.89 -3.63 -14.63
N LEU A 195 -0.25 -2.47 -14.44
CA LEU A 195 0.77 -1.95 -15.37
C LEU A 195 2.00 -2.88 -15.42
N LEU A 196 2.47 -3.36 -14.25
CA LEU A 196 3.56 -4.34 -14.18
C LEU A 196 3.21 -5.67 -14.84
N ALA A 197 1.98 -6.17 -14.63
CA ALA A 197 1.51 -7.41 -15.23
C ALA A 197 1.40 -7.34 -16.76
N ARG A 198 1.14 -6.14 -17.30
CA ARG A 198 1.11 -5.86 -18.75
C ARG A 198 2.51 -5.66 -19.35
N GLY A 199 3.53 -5.45 -18.50
CA GLY A 199 4.91 -5.25 -18.92
C GLY A 199 5.22 -3.83 -19.37
N GLU A 200 4.45 -2.84 -18.90
CA GLU A 200 4.82 -1.44 -19.07
C GLU A 200 6.14 -1.16 -18.34
N ARG A 201 7.07 -0.48 -19.02
CA ARG A 201 8.40 -0.14 -18.51
C ARG A 201 8.59 1.36 -18.47
#